data_AF-A0A382UMA4-F1
#
_entry.id   AF-A0A382UMA4-F1
#
_cell.length_a   1.000
_cell.length_b   1.000
_cell.length_c   1.000
_cell.angle_alpha   90.00
_cell.angle_beta   90.00
_cell.angle_gamma   90.00
#
_symmetry.space_group_name_H-M   'P 1'
#
loop_
_entity.id
_entity.type
_entity.pdbx_description
1 polymer ?
#
loop_
_entity_poly.entity_id
_entity_poly.type
_entity_poly.pdbx_seq_one_letter_code
_entity_poly.pdbx_strand_id
1 'polypeptide(L)'
;AKQIRYRELVKMRVPVVGKIEMVSTTVVAHGMVHEKEESTVDRFVFRWMGNSEGSIIDLSNGYKISYDKEDEEYWHTTFEDLVEERVNPDTSNRKPVSITMGSDDDDEDGEEPVVSRTDQGIETVNGIFSRKWITTIVSDEGRMIFEEWMAEDIPVRKKAIKMQRDINEKMGLPLRKEEFTGITNVMSSSDEFDLDPIHGTMIKMKMMAFEEDEDDPKMSMSFELLEIEEEAFNPRDFYVPVDYEFVKKK
;
A
#
# COMPACT_ATOMS: atom_id res chain seq x y z
N ALA A 1 17.45 -7.41 -21.25
CA ALA A 1 16.22 -6.96 -20.56
C ALA A 1 16.61 -6.45 -19.16
N LYS A 2 15.81 -5.57 -18.57
CA LYS A 2 16.03 -5.06 -17.20
C LYS A 2 14.79 -5.31 -16.35
N GLN A 3 14.98 -5.38 -15.04
CA GLN A 3 13.90 -5.41 -14.06
C GLN A 3 14.17 -4.35 -12.97
N ILE A 4 13.16 -4.03 -12.18
CA ILE A 4 13.27 -3.08 -11.07
C ILE A 4 12.90 -3.83 -9.81
N ARG A 5 13.76 -3.74 -8.80
CA ARG A 5 13.53 -4.29 -7.48
C ARG A 5 13.38 -3.15 -6.50
N TYR A 6 12.39 -3.23 -5.63
CA TYR A 6 12.25 -2.31 -4.52
C TYR A 6 11.72 -3.03 -3.29
N ARG A 7 12.04 -2.50 -2.11
CA ARG A 7 11.53 -3.00 -0.83
C ARG A 7 10.86 -1.91 -0.04
N GLU A 8 9.77 -2.26 0.60
CA GLU A 8 8.96 -1.34 1.39
C GLU A 8 8.69 -1.94 2.76
N LEU A 9 8.69 -1.09 3.78
CA LEU A 9 8.37 -1.44 5.14
C LEU A 9 7.04 -0.82 5.52
N VAL A 10 6.09 -1.64 5.91
CA VAL A 10 4.83 -1.20 6.48
C VAL A 10 4.79 -1.64 7.93
N LYS A 11 4.51 -0.68 8.83
CA LYS A 11 4.21 -0.97 10.23
C LYS A 11 2.83 -0.44 10.54
N MET A 12 2.02 -1.21 11.24
CA MET A 12 0.70 -0.77 11.67
C MET A 12 0.41 -1.26 13.09
N ARG A 13 -0.35 -0.46 13.83
CA ARG A 13 -0.94 -0.85 15.10
C ARG A 13 -2.44 -0.92 14.91
N VAL A 14 -2.98 -2.13 14.91
CA VAL A 14 -4.41 -2.38 14.74
C VAL A 14 -5.02 -2.80 16.08
N PRO A 15 -6.17 -2.23 16.50
CA PRO A 15 -6.89 -2.71 17.68
C PRO A 15 -7.11 -4.23 17.59
N VAL A 16 -6.93 -4.97 18.68
CA VAL A 16 -7.01 -6.45 18.79
C VAL A 16 -5.78 -7.22 18.33
N VAL A 17 -5.16 -6.86 17.19
CA VAL A 17 -4.03 -7.61 16.62
C VAL A 17 -2.68 -7.15 17.19
N GLY A 18 -2.58 -5.88 17.60
CA GLY A 18 -1.33 -5.31 18.10
C GLY A 18 -0.45 -4.75 16.98
N LYS A 19 0.87 -4.81 17.17
CA LYS A 19 1.85 -4.25 16.23
C LYS A 19 2.17 -5.27 15.14
N ILE A 20 1.98 -4.85 13.90
CA ILE A 20 2.28 -5.61 12.68
C ILE A 20 3.46 -4.92 11.99
N GLU A 21 4.43 -5.72 11.57
CA GLU A 21 5.54 -5.28 10.74
C GLU A 21 5.63 -6.20 9.51
N MET A 22 5.68 -5.59 8.33
CA MET A 22 5.71 -6.27 7.05
C MET A 22 6.75 -5.60 6.16
N VAL A 23 7.65 -6.40 5.60
CA VAL A 23 8.59 -5.99 4.57
C VAL A 23 8.15 -6.64 3.27
N SER A 24 7.75 -5.85 2.28
CA SER A 24 7.49 -6.33 0.93
C SER A 24 8.74 -6.16 0.07
N THR A 25 8.99 -7.12 -0.81
CA THR A 25 9.96 -7.05 -1.90
C THR A 25 9.21 -7.23 -3.20
N THR A 26 9.27 -6.24 -4.07
CA THR A 26 8.62 -6.31 -5.39
C THR A 26 9.67 -6.27 -6.48
N VAL A 27 9.58 -7.20 -7.42
CA VAL A 27 10.37 -7.25 -8.65
C VAL A 27 9.44 -7.08 -9.83
N VAL A 28 9.67 -6.05 -10.64
CA VAL A 28 8.87 -5.75 -11.83
C VAL A 28 9.74 -5.84 -13.08
N ALA A 29 9.28 -6.62 -14.05
CA ALA A 29 9.84 -6.69 -15.39
C ALA A 29 8.74 -6.46 -16.43
N HIS A 30 9.12 -6.46 -17.71
CA HIS A 30 8.14 -6.28 -18.78
C HIS A 30 7.13 -7.44 -18.80
N GLY A 31 5.88 -7.16 -18.40
CA GLY A 31 4.80 -8.14 -18.39
C GLY A 31 4.83 -9.12 -17.21
N MET A 32 5.73 -8.92 -16.25
CA MET A 32 5.88 -9.78 -15.08
C MET A 32 6.02 -8.95 -13.80
N VAL A 33 5.38 -9.39 -12.73
CA VAL A 33 5.59 -8.85 -11.38
C VAL A 33 5.67 -9.99 -10.39
N HIS A 34 6.60 -9.89 -9.45
CA HIS A 34 6.72 -10.78 -8.32
C HIS A 34 6.71 -9.93 -7.05
N GLU A 35 5.79 -10.22 -6.16
CA GLU A 35 5.68 -9.63 -4.83
C GLU A 35 5.96 -10.71 -3.79
N LYS A 36 6.80 -10.40 -2.81
CA LYS A 36 7.10 -11.27 -1.68
C LYS A 36 6.94 -10.47 -0.41
N GLU A 37 6.22 -11.00 0.56
CA GLU A 37 5.98 -10.39 1.86
C GLU A 37 6.71 -11.19 2.96
N GLU A 38 7.39 -10.47 3.84
CA GLU A 38 8.02 -11.01 5.04
C GLU A 38 7.40 -10.31 6.24
N SER A 39 6.72 -11.05 7.12
CA SER A 39 6.06 -10.47 8.29
C SER A 39 6.52 -11.11 9.59
N THR A 40 6.46 -10.33 10.68
CA THR A 40 6.70 -10.82 12.04
C THR A 40 5.41 -11.25 12.76
N VAL A 41 4.25 -11.20 12.10
CA VAL A 41 2.97 -11.53 12.73
C VAL A 41 2.60 -12.99 12.54
N ASP A 42 1.76 -13.49 13.45
CA ASP A 42 1.21 -14.83 13.33
C ASP A 42 0.47 -15.00 12.00
N ARG A 43 0.74 -16.13 11.33
CA ARG A 43 0.16 -16.51 10.04
C ARG A 43 -1.36 -16.39 9.97
N PHE A 44 -2.05 -16.67 11.09
CA PHE A 44 -3.51 -16.54 11.17
C PHE A 44 -3.96 -15.10 10.87
N VAL A 45 -3.25 -14.11 11.41
CA VAL A 45 -3.50 -12.68 11.18
C VAL A 45 -3.20 -12.32 9.73
N PHE A 46 -2.10 -12.84 9.19
CA PHE A 46 -1.69 -12.60 7.80
C PHE A 46 -2.72 -13.15 6.80
N ARG A 47 -3.27 -14.34 7.04
CA ARG A 47 -4.38 -14.92 6.27
C ARG A 47 -5.69 -14.17 6.44
N TRP A 48 -5.98 -13.69 7.65
CA TRP A 48 -7.17 -12.87 7.90
C TRP A 48 -7.15 -11.57 7.08
N MET A 49 -5.97 -10.99 6.82
CA MET A 49 -5.79 -9.84 5.92
C MET A 49 -5.96 -10.20 4.44
N GLY A 50 -6.08 -11.50 4.09
CA GLY A 50 -6.23 -11.97 2.72
C GLY A 50 -4.91 -12.05 1.95
N ASN A 51 -3.76 -11.99 2.63
CA ASN A 51 -2.47 -11.96 1.98
C ASN A 51 -1.91 -13.38 1.73
N SER A 52 -1.14 -13.48 0.65
CA SER A 52 -0.21 -14.59 0.38
C SER A 52 1.21 -14.12 0.66
N GLU A 53 2.09 -15.00 1.13
CA GLU A 53 3.48 -14.61 1.42
C GLU A 53 4.27 -14.28 0.14
N GLY A 54 3.80 -14.72 -1.01
CA GLY A 54 4.22 -14.12 -2.27
C GLY A 54 3.31 -14.44 -3.43
N SER A 55 3.49 -13.69 -4.51
CA SER A 55 2.73 -13.88 -5.73
C SER A 55 3.47 -13.44 -6.98
N ILE A 56 3.25 -14.16 -8.07
CA ILE A 56 3.88 -13.94 -9.37
C ILE A 56 2.77 -13.78 -10.41
N ILE A 57 2.82 -12.69 -11.16
CA ILE A 57 2.02 -12.48 -12.36
C ILE A 57 2.96 -12.53 -13.55
N ASP A 58 2.60 -13.33 -14.55
CA ASP A 58 3.22 -13.34 -15.85
C ASP A 58 2.10 -13.31 -16.90
N LEU A 59 2.06 -12.23 -17.69
CA LEU A 59 1.02 -12.01 -18.67
C LEU A 59 0.93 -13.12 -19.72
N SER A 60 1.99 -13.90 -19.96
CA SER A 60 1.90 -15.02 -20.91
C SER A 60 1.08 -16.20 -20.40
N ASN A 61 0.86 -16.29 -19.08
CA ASN A 61 0.20 -17.44 -18.45
C ASN A 61 -1.31 -17.24 -18.25
N GLY A 62 -1.79 -16.00 -18.19
CA GLY A 62 -3.22 -15.70 -18.02
C GLY A 62 -3.76 -15.88 -16.58
N TYR A 63 -2.88 -16.13 -15.61
CA TYR A 63 -3.20 -16.28 -14.20
C TYR A 63 -2.12 -15.68 -13.31
N LYS A 64 -2.50 -15.32 -12.08
CA LYS A 64 -1.61 -15.02 -10.96
C LYS A 64 -1.31 -16.32 -10.23
N ILE A 65 -0.03 -16.56 -9.93
CA ILE A 65 0.40 -17.61 -9.02
C ILE A 65 0.55 -16.99 -7.65
N SER A 66 -0.09 -17.55 -6.64
CA SER A 66 0.11 -17.15 -5.24
C SER A 66 0.69 -18.33 -4.49
N TYR A 67 1.57 -18.07 -3.53
CA TYR A 67 2.24 -19.11 -2.77
C TYR A 67 2.42 -18.74 -1.30
N ASP A 68 2.64 -19.77 -0.48
CA ASP A 68 2.85 -19.67 0.95
C ASP A 68 4.04 -20.57 1.32
N LYS A 69 5.06 -19.99 1.96
CA LYS A 69 6.30 -20.68 2.29
C LYS A 69 6.15 -21.60 3.49
N GLU A 70 5.25 -21.31 4.41
CA GLU A 70 5.04 -22.14 5.59
C GLU A 70 4.27 -23.43 5.27
N ASP A 71 3.32 -23.39 4.34
CA ASP A 71 2.62 -24.61 3.86
C ASP A 71 3.36 -25.28 2.70
N GLU A 72 4.37 -24.61 2.13
CA GLU A 72 5.02 -25.04 0.89
C GLU A 72 3.98 -25.31 -0.21
N GLU A 73 3.00 -24.42 -0.34
CA GLU A 73 1.89 -24.55 -1.28
C GLU A 73 1.84 -23.39 -2.28
N TYR A 74 1.32 -23.66 -3.47
CA TYR A 74 0.99 -22.63 -4.45
C TYR A 74 -0.33 -22.91 -5.16
N TRP A 75 -1.02 -21.85 -5.59
CA TRP A 75 -2.30 -21.93 -6.30
C TRP A 75 -2.39 -20.86 -7.38
N HIS A 76 -3.32 -21.05 -8.32
CA HIS A 76 -3.55 -20.11 -9.41
C HIS A 76 -4.88 -19.37 -9.22
N THR A 77 -4.89 -18.09 -9.56
CA THR A 77 -6.10 -17.26 -9.67
C THR A 77 -6.14 -16.69 -11.07
N THR A 78 -7.24 -16.88 -11.81
CA THR A 78 -7.32 -16.38 -13.19
C THR A 78 -7.44 -14.85 -13.21
N PHE A 79 -7.11 -14.22 -14.33
CA PHE A 79 -7.30 -12.77 -14.45
C PHE A 79 -8.78 -12.37 -14.37
N GLU A 80 -9.70 -13.22 -14.83
CA GLU A 80 -11.14 -12.99 -14.70
C GLU A 80 -11.56 -12.93 -13.22
N ASP A 81 -11.13 -13.91 -12.42
CA ASP A 81 -11.41 -13.95 -10.98
C ASP A 81 -10.80 -12.74 -10.25
N LEU A 82 -9.58 -12.31 -10.62
CA LEU A 82 -8.96 -11.11 -10.04
C LEU A 82 -9.73 -9.83 -10.38
N VAL A 83 -10.30 -9.73 -11.58
CA VAL A 83 -11.15 -8.60 -11.96
C VAL A 83 -12.44 -8.64 -11.17
N GLU A 84 -13.08 -9.81 -11.04
CA GLU A 84 -14.30 -9.99 -10.27
C GLU A 84 -14.09 -9.62 -8.79
N GLU A 85 -13.04 -10.13 -8.14
CA GLU A 85 -12.71 -9.80 -6.75
C GLU A 85 -12.51 -8.29 -6.54
N ARG A 86 -11.96 -7.60 -7.54
CA ARG A 86 -11.71 -6.16 -7.44
C ARG A 86 -12.93 -5.29 -7.69
N VAL A 87 -13.86 -5.74 -8.53
CA VAL A 87 -15.11 -5.02 -8.87
C VAL A 87 -16.22 -5.33 -7.86
N ASN A 88 -16.31 -6.59 -7.43
CA ASN A 88 -17.28 -7.10 -6.48
C ASN A 88 -16.55 -7.76 -5.30
N PRO A 89 -15.88 -6.97 -4.43
CA PRO A 89 -15.20 -7.54 -3.28
C PRO A 89 -16.21 -8.21 -2.34
N ASP A 90 -15.94 -9.45 -1.93
CA ASP A 90 -16.71 -10.10 -0.87
C ASP A 90 -16.42 -9.42 0.48
N THR A 91 -17.35 -8.57 0.92
CA THR A 91 -17.25 -7.82 2.17
C THR A 91 -17.80 -8.60 3.37
N SER A 92 -18.34 -9.81 3.18
CA SER A 92 -19.04 -10.56 4.23
C SER A 92 -18.14 -10.96 5.41
N ASN A 93 -16.83 -11.12 5.18
CA ASN A 93 -15.85 -11.51 6.20
C ASN A 93 -14.86 -10.40 6.60
N ARG A 94 -14.92 -9.23 5.94
CA ARG A 94 -14.05 -8.08 6.23
C ARG A 94 -14.86 -7.07 7.04
N LYS A 95 -14.60 -6.95 8.34
CA LYS A 95 -15.04 -5.74 9.05
C LYS A 95 -14.33 -4.56 8.40
N PRO A 96 -15.04 -3.59 7.82
CA PRO A 96 -14.37 -2.40 7.31
C PRO A 96 -13.65 -1.74 8.49
N VAL A 97 -12.34 -1.56 8.37
CA VAL A 97 -11.67 -0.53 9.16
C VAL A 97 -12.03 0.77 8.46
N SER A 98 -13.22 1.28 8.76
CA SER A 98 -13.64 2.60 8.36
C SER A 98 -12.85 3.60 9.22
N ILE A 99 -11.88 4.25 8.60
CA ILE A 99 -11.37 5.53 9.10
C ILE A 99 -12.35 6.55 8.52
N THR A 100 -13.53 6.65 9.12
CA THR A 100 -14.41 7.77 8.87
C THR A 100 -13.86 8.90 9.74
N MET A 101 -13.45 10.00 9.11
CA MET A 101 -13.52 11.32 9.73
C MET A 101 -14.38 12.11 8.77
N GLY A 102 -15.58 12.43 9.21
CA GLY A 102 -16.62 13.04 8.40
C GLY A 102 -17.97 12.50 8.83
N SER A 103 -18.80 13.39 9.38
CA SER A 103 -20.16 13.07 9.79
C SER A 103 -20.93 12.48 8.62
N ASP A 104 -21.34 11.21 8.75
CA ASP A 104 -22.27 10.53 7.84
C ASP A 104 -23.73 10.90 8.16
N ASP A 105 -23.92 11.90 9.03
CA ASP A 105 -25.22 12.45 9.41
C ASP A 105 -25.45 13.76 8.65
N ASP A 106 -26.59 13.83 7.96
CA ASP A 106 -27.26 15.02 7.41
C ASP A 106 -27.63 16.05 8.53
N ASP A 107 -26.82 16.15 9.59
CA ASP A 107 -26.93 17.18 10.61
C ASP A 107 -26.05 18.36 10.17
N GLU A 108 -26.71 19.43 9.71
CA GLU A 108 -26.13 20.73 9.29
C GLU A 108 -25.34 21.47 10.41
N ASP A 109 -24.98 20.81 11.53
CA ASP A 109 -24.41 21.41 12.75
C ASP A 109 -23.01 20.88 13.13
N GLY A 110 -22.38 20.02 12.32
CA GLY A 110 -20.97 19.61 12.52
C GLY A 110 -19.97 20.71 12.15
N GLU A 111 -18.99 21.00 13.02
CA GLU A 111 -17.91 21.94 12.67
C GLU A 111 -17.02 21.35 11.56
N GLU A 112 -16.74 22.14 10.52
CA GLU A 112 -15.81 21.73 9.46
C GLU A 112 -14.43 21.37 10.05
N PRO A 113 -13.78 20.31 9.55
CA PRO A 113 -12.50 19.87 10.08
C PRO A 113 -11.43 20.96 9.90
N VAL A 114 -10.71 21.27 10.98
CA VAL A 114 -9.61 22.23 10.95
C VAL A 114 -8.36 21.53 10.44
N VAL A 115 -7.89 21.96 9.26
CA VAL A 115 -6.68 21.43 8.64
C VAL A 115 -5.52 22.39 8.78
N SER A 116 -4.34 21.85 9.14
CA SER A 116 -3.10 22.61 9.18
C SER A 116 -1.97 21.79 8.56
N ARG A 117 -1.12 22.44 7.76
CA ARG A 117 0.07 21.81 7.17
C ARG A 117 1.30 22.67 7.38
N THR A 118 2.40 22.01 7.76
CA THR A 118 3.70 22.67 7.98
C THR A 118 4.83 21.95 7.27
N ASP A 119 5.71 22.73 6.65
CA ASP A 119 6.98 22.27 6.10
C ASP A 119 8.03 22.23 7.23
N GLN A 120 8.62 21.06 7.47
CA GLN A 120 9.62 20.83 8.50
C GLN A 120 11.06 20.85 7.95
N GLY A 121 11.23 21.10 6.64
CA GLY A 121 12.52 21.17 5.99
C GLY A 121 13.00 19.85 5.38
N ILE A 122 14.28 19.80 5.04
CA ILE A 122 14.89 18.69 4.29
C ILE A 122 15.50 17.67 5.25
N GLU A 123 15.20 16.40 5.02
CA GLU A 123 15.77 15.24 5.71
C GLU A 123 16.25 14.20 4.70
N THR A 124 17.21 13.36 5.12
CA THR A 124 17.66 12.21 4.31
C THR A 124 17.07 10.93 4.89
N VAL A 125 16.33 10.19 4.08
CA VAL A 125 15.74 8.89 4.44
C VAL A 125 16.30 7.85 3.49
N ASN A 126 16.96 6.81 4.02
CA ASN A 126 17.57 5.73 3.23
C ASN A 126 18.45 6.22 2.07
N GLY A 127 19.19 7.31 2.29
CA GLY A 127 20.07 7.94 1.28
C GLY A 127 19.35 8.82 0.25
N ILE A 128 18.03 9.00 0.37
CA ILE A 128 17.23 9.85 -0.52
C ILE A 128 16.93 11.17 0.20
N PHE A 129 17.22 12.28 -0.47
CA PHE A 129 16.84 13.61 0.01
C PHE A 129 15.33 13.81 -0.14
N SER A 130 14.69 14.29 0.93
CA SER A 130 13.25 14.49 0.98
C SER A 130 12.90 15.71 1.81
N ARG A 131 11.74 16.30 1.56
CA ARG A 131 11.16 17.35 2.40
C ARG A 131 10.09 16.74 3.29
N LYS A 132 10.17 16.98 4.60
CA LYS A 132 9.20 16.50 5.57
C LYS A 132 8.05 17.49 5.69
N TRP A 133 6.83 16.98 5.60
CA TRP A 133 5.59 17.70 5.81
C TRP A 133 4.85 17.09 6.99
N ILE A 134 4.21 17.94 7.80
CA ILE A 134 3.28 17.50 8.84
C ILE A 134 1.93 18.11 8.53
N THR A 135 0.93 17.26 8.29
CA THR A 135 -0.48 17.64 8.12
C THR A 135 -1.25 17.17 9.35
N THR A 136 -1.98 18.07 10.00
CA THR A 136 -2.86 17.77 11.12
C THR A 136 -4.28 18.14 10.73
N ILE A 137 -5.20 17.21 10.92
CA ILE A 137 -6.64 17.38 10.72
C ILE A 137 -7.30 17.18 12.09
N VAL A 138 -8.12 18.14 12.51
CA VAL A 138 -8.86 18.09 13.78
C VAL A 138 -10.35 18.22 13.49
N SER A 139 -11.15 17.33 14.05
CA SER A 139 -12.61 17.38 14.04
C SER A 139 -13.13 17.12 15.46
N ASP A 140 -14.45 17.14 15.62
CA ASP A 140 -15.15 16.68 16.82
C ASP A 140 -14.87 15.21 17.15
N GLU A 141 -14.66 14.36 16.14
CA GLU A 141 -14.33 12.94 16.33
C GLU A 141 -12.87 12.68 16.79
N GLY A 142 -12.03 13.73 16.79
CA GLY A 142 -10.65 13.67 17.28
C GLY A 142 -9.64 14.30 16.32
N ARG A 143 -8.45 13.72 16.21
CA ARG A 143 -7.38 14.26 15.34
C ARG A 143 -6.61 13.21 14.58
N MET A 144 -6.22 13.55 13.35
CA MET A 144 -5.28 12.80 12.53
C MET A 144 -4.02 13.60 12.27
N ILE A 145 -2.87 12.93 12.36
CA ILE A 145 -1.56 13.52 12.06
C ILE A 145 -0.87 12.67 11.01
N PHE A 146 -0.48 13.30 9.91
CA PHE A 146 0.31 12.73 8.83
C PHE A 146 1.70 13.36 8.82
N GLU A 147 2.75 12.57 9.02
CA GLU A 147 4.12 12.95 8.70
C GLU A 147 4.50 12.31 7.37
N GLU A 148 4.83 13.12 6.35
CA GLU A 148 5.12 12.65 5.00
C GLU A 148 6.48 13.17 4.53
N TRP A 149 7.31 12.27 3.99
CA TRP A 149 8.61 12.62 3.39
C TRP A 149 8.50 12.49 1.88
N MET A 150 8.56 13.65 1.21
CA MET A 150 8.39 13.77 -0.23
C MET A 150 9.75 14.06 -0.87
N ALA A 151 10.24 13.10 -1.66
CA ALA A 151 11.45 13.25 -2.45
C ALA A 151 11.12 13.84 -3.82
N GLU A 152 12.13 14.39 -4.50
CA GLU A 152 12.02 14.60 -5.94
C GLU A 152 11.68 13.29 -6.66
N ASP A 153 11.08 13.40 -7.83
CA ASP A 153 10.65 12.25 -8.62
C ASP A 153 11.76 11.22 -8.82
N ILE A 154 11.53 10.00 -8.35
CA ILE A 154 12.48 8.90 -8.50
C ILE A 154 12.23 8.22 -9.85
N PRO A 155 13.09 8.38 -10.88
CA PRO A 155 12.79 7.90 -12.23
C PRO A 155 12.58 6.38 -12.31
N VAL A 156 13.35 5.63 -11.49
CA VAL A 156 13.23 4.18 -11.38
C VAL A 156 11.87 3.79 -10.79
N ARG A 157 11.36 4.55 -9.80
CA ARG A 157 10.02 4.32 -9.23
C ARG A 157 8.92 4.55 -10.26
N LYS A 158 8.96 5.67 -10.98
CA LYS A 158 8.01 5.98 -12.07
C LYS A 158 7.98 4.88 -13.12
N LYS A 159 9.16 4.35 -13.48
CA LYS A 159 9.28 3.25 -14.43
C LYS A 159 8.62 1.96 -13.91
N ALA A 160 8.79 1.63 -12.63
CA ALA A 160 8.14 0.48 -12.01
C ALA A 160 6.61 0.62 -11.96
N ILE A 161 6.11 1.78 -11.54
CA ILE A 161 4.66 2.07 -11.50
C ILE A 161 4.06 1.95 -12.90
N LYS A 162 4.72 2.51 -13.92
CA LYS A 162 4.28 2.36 -15.32
C LYS A 162 4.23 0.90 -15.75
N MET A 163 5.27 0.11 -15.48
CA MET A 163 5.29 -1.32 -15.84
C MET A 163 4.14 -2.09 -15.18
N GLN A 164 3.88 -1.85 -13.89
CA GLN A 164 2.74 -2.47 -13.20
C GLN A 164 1.40 -2.00 -13.77
N ARG A 165 1.27 -0.72 -14.10
CA ARG A 165 0.07 -0.18 -14.77
C ARG A 165 -0.19 -0.89 -16.09
N ASP A 166 0.83 -1.07 -16.92
CA ASP A 166 0.73 -1.79 -18.20
C ASP A 166 0.30 -3.26 -18.00
N ILE A 167 0.74 -3.91 -16.93
CA ILE A 167 0.30 -5.27 -16.55
C ILE A 167 -1.17 -5.25 -16.13
N ASN A 168 -1.55 -4.36 -15.20
CA ASN A 168 -2.93 -4.24 -14.72
C ASN A 168 -3.92 -3.95 -15.84
N GLU A 169 -3.56 -3.07 -16.78
CA GLU A 169 -4.37 -2.75 -17.95
C GLU A 169 -4.60 -3.99 -18.82
N LYS A 170 -3.55 -4.77 -19.08
CA LYS A 170 -3.65 -6.00 -19.89
C LYS A 170 -4.42 -7.13 -19.21
N MET A 171 -4.44 -7.16 -17.87
CA MET A 171 -5.29 -8.08 -17.11
C MET A 171 -6.76 -7.64 -17.10
N GLY A 172 -7.08 -6.42 -17.56
CA GLY A 172 -8.43 -5.87 -17.50
C GLY A 172 -8.81 -5.30 -16.13
N LEU A 173 -7.84 -5.11 -15.23
CA LEU A 173 -8.10 -4.55 -13.91
C LEU A 173 -8.42 -3.05 -14.03
N PRO A 174 -9.39 -2.52 -13.26
CA PRO A 174 -9.72 -1.10 -13.28
C PRO A 174 -8.50 -0.26 -12.89
N LEU A 175 -8.10 0.66 -13.76
CA LEU A 175 -6.97 1.55 -13.48
C LEU A 175 -7.43 2.74 -12.66
N ARG A 176 -6.68 3.09 -11.61
CA ARG A 176 -6.79 4.41 -11.01
C ARG A 176 -6.36 5.44 -12.04
N LYS A 177 -7.16 6.50 -12.21
CA LYS A 177 -6.82 7.61 -13.13
C LYS A 177 -5.54 8.31 -12.68
N GLU A 178 -5.34 8.41 -11.36
CA GLU A 178 -4.22 9.08 -10.73
C GLU A 178 -3.30 8.09 -10.02
N GLU A 179 -2.00 8.38 -10.06
CA GLU A 179 -1.01 7.64 -9.27
C GLU A 179 -1.21 7.95 -7.78
N PHE A 180 -1.19 6.93 -6.93
CA PHE A 180 -1.22 7.15 -5.49
C PHE A 180 0.09 7.80 -5.07
N THR A 181 0.02 9.07 -4.69
CA THR A 181 1.18 9.88 -4.29
C THR A 181 1.23 10.18 -2.79
N GLY A 182 0.22 9.72 -2.05
CA GLY A 182 0.09 9.91 -0.61
C GLY A 182 -1.36 9.97 -0.16
N ILE A 183 -1.62 9.73 1.13
CA ILE A 183 -2.98 9.81 1.67
C ILE A 183 -3.45 11.27 1.65
N THR A 184 -2.58 12.22 2.02
CA THR A 184 -2.98 13.64 2.03
C THR A 184 -3.17 14.20 0.62
N ASN A 185 -2.50 13.64 -0.39
CA ASN A 185 -2.73 13.99 -1.79
C ASN A 185 -4.08 13.45 -2.31
N VAL A 186 -4.51 12.28 -1.81
CA VAL A 186 -5.88 11.83 -2.07
C VAL A 186 -6.88 12.78 -1.40
N MET A 187 -6.63 13.20 -0.15
CA MET A 187 -7.49 14.17 0.55
C MET A 187 -7.52 15.53 -0.15
N SER A 188 -6.42 16.00 -0.75
CA SER A 188 -6.38 17.25 -1.54
C SER A 188 -7.25 17.24 -2.79
N SER A 189 -7.73 16.07 -3.22
CA SER A 189 -8.70 15.98 -4.31
C SER A 189 -10.16 16.18 -3.85
N SER A 190 -10.38 16.23 -2.54
CA SER A 190 -11.67 16.59 -1.93
C SER A 190 -11.70 18.08 -1.59
N ASP A 191 -12.85 18.72 -1.80
CA ASP A 191 -13.09 20.11 -1.39
C ASP A 191 -13.21 20.27 0.14
N GLU A 192 -13.31 19.16 0.88
CA GLU A 192 -13.53 19.13 2.34
C GLU A 192 -12.32 19.60 3.17
N PHE A 193 -11.10 19.38 2.69
CA PHE A 193 -9.90 19.54 3.52
C PHE A 193 -9.06 20.79 3.19
N ASP A 194 -9.43 21.57 2.16
CA ASP A 194 -8.67 22.74 1.65
C ASP A 194 -7.13 22.50 1.63
N LEU A 195 -6.73 21.39 1.00
CA LEU A 195 -5.32 20.97 0.91
C LEU A 195 -4.81 21.09 -0.52
N ASP A 196 -3.63 21.68 -0.70
CA ASP A 196 -2.87 21.55 -1.95
C ASP A 196 -2.19 20.18 -2.04
N PRO A 197 -1.98 19.61 -3.23
CA PRO A 197 -1.20 18.39 -3.38
C PRO A 197 0.30 18.64 -3.11
N ILE A 198 0.96 17.71 -2.43
CA ILE A 198 2.41 17.73 -2.23
C ILE A 198 3.09 17.02 -3.39
N HIS A 199 3.90 17.76 -4.15
CA HIS A 199 4.62 17.21 -5.29
C HIS A 199 5.77 16.29 -4.89
N GLY A 200 6.03 15.29 -5.73
CA GLY A 200 7.17 14.39 -5.61
C GLY A 200 6.77 12.93 -5.39
N THR A 201 7.76 12.12 -5.02
CA THR A 201 7.57 10.70 -4.66
C THR A 201 7.59 10.56 -3.15
N MET A 202 6.51 10.07 -2.56
CA MET A 202 6.49 9.70 -1.15
C MET A 202 7.44 8.54 -0.89
N ILE A 203 8.42 8.75 -0.03
CA ILE A 203 9.38 7.70 0.37
C ILE A 203 9.18 7.23 1.81
N LYS A 204 8.45 7.99 2.61
CA LYS A 204 8.10 7.62 3.98
C LYS A 204 6.84 8.34 4.42
N MET A 205 6.04 7.67 5.23
CA MET A 205 4.84 8.23 5.85
C MET A 205 4.69 7.67 7.26
N LYS A 206 4.16 8.49 8.16
CA LYS A 206 3.52 8.04 9.40
C LYS A 206 2.15 8.69 9.52
N MET A 207 1.17 7.89 9.91
CA MET A 207 -0.18 8.31 10.22
C MET A 207 -0.46 7.93 11.67
N MET A 208 -1.06 8.84 12.41
CA MET A 208 -1.58 8.60 13.76
C MET A 208 -2.98 9.17 13.84
N ALA A 209 -3.92 8.38 14.35
CA ALA A 209 -5.29 8.79 14.62
C ALA A 209 -5.56 8.69 16.13
N PHE A 210 -6.16 9.74 16.68
CA PHE A 210 -6.47 9.91 18.09
C PHE A 210 -7.96 10.15 18.24
N GLU A 211 -8.57 9.60 19.28
CA GLU A 211 -9.93 9.99 19.70
C GLU A 211 -9.89 11.36 20.39
N GLU A 212 -11.06 11.98 20.56
CA GLU A 212 -11.22 13.20 21.34
C GLU A 212 -10.62 13.04 22.74
N ASP A 213 -9.89 14.05 23.21
CA ASP A 213 -9.25 14.09 24.54
C ASP A 213 -8.24 12.96 24.87
N GLU A 214 -7.81 12.15 23.89
CA GLU A 214 -6.78 11.13 24.08
C GLU A 214 -5.39 11.54 23.55
N ASP A 215 -4.36 11.32 24.38
CA ASP A 215 -2.96 11.55 24.02
C ASP A 215 -2.32 10.35 23.32
N ASP A 216 -2.87 9.15 23.49
CA ASP A 216 -2.37 7.92 22.86
C ASP A 216 -3.10 7.65 21.53
N PRO A 217 -2.39 7.30 20.44
CA PRO A 217 -3.05 7.03 19.18
C PRO A 217 -3.80 5.69 19.23
N LYS A 218 -5.10 5.73 18.94
CA LYS A 218 -5.96 4.55 18.72
C LYS A 218 -5.44 3.69 17.58
N MET A 219 -4.96 4.33 16.51
CA MET A 219 -4.40 3.67 15.34
C MET A 219 -3.13 4.39 14.90
N SER A 220 -2.16 3.61 14.43
CA SER A 220 -1.01 4.16 13.70
C SER A 220 -0.61 3.27 12.54
N MET A 221 -0.13 3.91 11.47
CA MET A 221 0.42 3.26 10.29
C MET A 221 1.69 4.00 9.87
N SER A 222 2.67 3.27 9.37
CA SER A 222 3.84 3.85 8.74
C SER A 222 4.23 3.06 7.51
N PHE A 223 4.74 3.79 6.53
CA PHE A 223 5.28 3.27 5.28
C PHE A 223 6.70 3.81 5.11
N GLU A 224 7.61 3.03 4.57
CA GLU A 224 8.96 3.47 4.23
C GLU A 224 9.51 2.70 3.03
N LEU A 225 9.98 3.42 2.01
CA LEU A 225 10.75 2.87 0.90
C LEU A 225 12.19 2.62 1.39
N LEU A 226 12.56 1.35 1.52
CA LEU A 226 13.87 0.94 2.03
C LEU A 226 14.95 1.03 0.95
N GLU A 227 14.64 0.51 -0.23
CA GLU A 227 15.55 0.47 -1.38
C GLU A 227 14.77 0.43 -2.68
N ILE A 228 15.38 0.94 -3.75
CA ILE A 228 14.89 0.79 -5.12
C ILE A 228 16.06 0.83 -6.09
N GLU A 229 16.14 -0.15 -6.98
CA GLU A 229 17.21 -0.25 -7.96
C GLU A 229 16.74 -0.87 -9.29
N GLU A 230 17.47 -0.54 -10.34
CA GLU A 230 17.30 -1.16 -11.66
C GLU A 230 18.41 -2.19 -11.87
N GLU A 231 18.03 -3.45 -12.10
CA GLU A 231 18.96 -4.57 -12.23
C GLU A 231 18.80 -5.29 -13.57
N ALA A 232 19.77 -6.15 -13.90
CA ALA A 232 19.68 -7.02 -15.06
C ALA A 232 18.51 -8.01 -14.89
N PHE A 233 17.74 -8.24 -15.96
CA PHE A 233 16.64 -9.19 -15.89
C PHE A 233 17.13 -10.60 -15.53
N ASN A 234 16.52 -11.19 -14.52
CA ASN A 234 16.81 -12.52 -14.04
C ASN A 234 15.50 -13.33 -13.98
N PRO A 235 15.30 -14.31 -14.89
CA PRO A 235 14.06 -15.07 -14.93
C PRO A 235 13.83 -15.91 -13.66
N ARG A 236 14.89 -16.19 -12.88
CA ARG A 236 14.75 -16.90 -11.60
C ARG A 236 13.92 -16.15 -10.57
N ASP A 237 13.83 -14.83 -10.69
CA ASP A 237 12.98 -14.01 -9.83
C ASP A 237 11.49 -14.18 -10.13
N PHE A 238 11.08 -14.97 -11.13
CA PHE A 238 9.67 -15.15 -11.51
C PHE A 238 9.25 -16.62 -11.51
N TYR A 239 9.88 -17.45 -10.68
CA TYR A 239 9.46 -18.84 -10.43
C TYR A 239 9.08 -19.04 -8.97
N VAL A 240 8.06 -19.86 -8.75
CA VAL A 240 7.77 -20.44 -7.43
C VAL A 240 8.94 -21.35 -7.04
N PRO A 241 9.33 -21.41 -5.76
CA PRO A 241 10.28 -22.42 -5.28
C PRO A 241 9.87 -23.85 -5.71
N VAL A 242 10.85 -24.66 -6.11
CA VAL A 242 10.66 -25.94 -6.83
C VAL A 242 9.93 -27.00 -5.99
N ASP A 243 9.95 -26.86 -4.67
CA ASP A 243 9.48 -27.89 -3.73
C ASP A 243 8.02 -27.69 -3.29
N TYR A 244 7.30 -26.69 -3.83
CA TYR A 244 5.95 -26.39 -3.35
C TYR A 244 4.88 -27.25 -4.04
N GLU A 245 3.85 -27.66 -3.30
CA GLU A 245 2.71 -28.44 -3.79
C GLU A 245 1.64 -27.54 -4.42
N PHE A 246 1.13 -27.93 -5.58
CA PHE A 246 0.01 -27.25 -6.20
C PHE A 246 -1.30 -27.59 -5.48
N VAL A 247 -1.99 -26.57 -4.97
CA VAL A 247 -3.29 -26.72 -4.34
C VAL A 247 -4.37 -26.01 -5.15
N LYS A 248 -5.46 -26.73 -5.43
CA LYS A 248 -6.63 -26.15 -6.08
C LYS A 248 -7.52 -25.48 -5.03
N LYS A 249 -7.38 -24.16 -4.87
CA LYS A 249 -8.34 -23.35 -4.09
C LYS A 249 -9.61 -23.15 -4.91
N LYS A 250 -10.76 -23.26 -4.24
CA LYS A 250 -12.10 -23.05 -4.82
C LYS A 250 -12.50 -21.60 -4.67
#